data_AF-A0A960P3Y4-F1
#
_entry.id   AF-A0A960P3Y4-F1
#
_cell.length_a   1.000
_cell.length_b   1.000
_cell.length_c   1.000
_cell.angle_alpha   90.00
_cell.angle_beta   90.00
_cell.angle_gamma   90.00
#
_symmetry.space_group_name_H-M   'P 1'
#
loop_
_entity.id
_entity.type
_entity.pdbx_description
1 polymer ?
#
loop_
_entity_poly.entity_id
_entity_poly.type
_entity_poly.pdbx_seq_one_letter_code
_entity_poly.pdbx_strand_id
1 'polypeptide(L)'
;MAMIDFVKKINKHCADDLEPGEEVLASTFGQPPGAIRRQVAWGAIGGAVGALTGDALANQRIKDSEQRTGEGITVEIPAGKAVLGLSTQRLLVFGHSAMSGRPKGLNASIPLEQIQSIDVDQGKLAGKMLITFVDGTSVDFDIVKTAGPGPFADKFTELTGR
;
A
#
# COMPACT_ATOMS: atom_id res chain seq x y z
N MET A 1 14.89 4.50 14.43
CA MET A 1 13.44 4.21 14.41
C MET A 1 13.24 2.98 13.54
N ALA A 2 12.73 1.88 14.07
CA ALA A 2 12.61 0.64 13.30
C ALA A 2 11.57 0.80 12.19
N MET A 3 11.98 0.60 10.94
CA MET A 3 11.09 0.55 9.79
C MET A 3 10.19 -0.68 9.93
N ILE A 4 8.89 -0.55 9.61
CA ILE A 4 8.02 -1.72 9.62
C ILE A 4 8.38 -2.58 8.42
N ASP A 5 8.82 -3.80 8.69
CA ASP A 5 9.12 -4.80 7.68
C ASP A 5 7.82 -5.49 7.24
N PHE A 6 7.16 -4.90 6.25
CA PHE A 6 5.97 -5.49 5.65
C PHE A 6 6.30 -6.70 4.76
N VAL A 7 7.50 -6.79 4.19
CA VAL A 7 7.99 -7.97 3.44
C VAL A 7 7.92 -9.20 4.33
N LYS A 8 8.49 -9.13 5.53
CA LYS A 8 8.43 -10.23 6.51
C LYS A 8 7.00 -10.58 6.91
N LYS A 9 6.09 -9.60 6.99
CA LYS A 9 4.68 -9.87 7.30
C LYS A 9 3.95 -10.55 6.16
N ILE A 10 4.21 -10.15 4.91
CA ILE A 10 3.66 -10.80 3.72
C ILE A 10 4.15 -12.25 3.66
N ASN A 11 5.46 -12.48 3.75
CA ASN A 11 6.03 -13.83 3.75
C ASN A 11 5.55 -14.72 4.92
N LYS A 12 5.12 -14.13 6.03
CA LYS A 12 4.62 -14.90 7.18
C LYS A 12 3.13 -15.23 7.09
N HIS A 13 2.34 -14.36 6.47
CA HIS A 13 0.87 -14.41 6.57
C HIS A 13 0.16 -14.60 5.23
N CYS A 14 0.87 -14.39 4.13
CA CYS A 14 0.36 -14.39 2.76
C CYS A 14 1.33 -15.12 1.81
N ALA A 15 2.18 -16.03 2.32
CA ALA A 15 3.08 -16.82 1.48
C ALA A 15 2.32 -17.71 0.49
N ASP A 16 1.13 -18.19 0.86
CA ASP A 16 0.30 -19.02 -0.01
C ASP A 16 -0.27 -18.24 -1.21
N ASP A 17 -0.22 -16.90 -1.18
CA ASP A 17 -0.63 -16.04 -2.29
C ASP A 17 0.54 -15.82 -3.30
N LEU A 18 1.75 -16.28 -2.98
CA LEU A 18 2.93 -16.16 -3.85
C LEU A 18 3.02 -17.37 -4.78
N GLU A 19 3.41 -17.11 -6.02
CA GLU A 19 3.72 -18.16 -6.99
C GLU A 19 5.03 -18.89 -6.64
N PRO A 20 5.22 -20.14 -7.08
CA PRO A 20 6.45 -20.88 -6.81
C PRO A 20 7.68 -20.13 -7.32
N GLY A 21 8.61 -19.82 -6.41
CA GLY A 21 9.83 -19.06 -6.72
C GLY A 21 9.62 -17.53 -6.82
N GLU A 22 8.41 -17.03 -6.57
CA GLU A 22 8.14 -15.62 -6.44
C GLU A 22 8.65 -15.09 -5.09
N GLU A 23 9.44 -14.02 -5.12
CA GLU A 23 9.96 -13.36 -3.92
C GLU A 23 9.45 -11.93 -3.83
N VAL A 24 9.01 -11.52 -2.64
CA VAL A 24 8.65 -10.13 -2.34
C VAL A 24 9.92 -9.36 -2.03
N LEU A 25 10.26 -8.39 -2.88
CA LEU A 25 11.51 -7.66 -2.86
C LEU A 25 11.42 -6.34 -2.11
N ALA A 26 10.25 -5.70 -2.16
CA ALA A 26 9.97 -4.49 -1.42
C ALA A 26 8.51 -4.45 -1.00
N SER A 27 8.20 -3.65 0.01
CA SER A 27 6.82 -3.46 0.43
C SER A 27 6.62 -2.08 1.02
N THR A 28 5.42 -1.53 0.86
CA THR A 28 5.00 -0.28 1.49
C THR A 28 3.57 -0.38 1.99
N PHE A 29 3.11 0.66 2.67
CA PHE A 29 1.76 0.76 3.20
C PHE A 29 1.05 2.00 2.65
N GLY A 30 0.01 1.76 1.85
CA GLY A 30 -0.84 2.79 1.27
C GLY A 30 -2.08 3.02 2.11
N GLN A 31 -2.42 4.29 2.30
CA GLN A 31 -3.67 4.72 2.91
C GLN A 31 -4.49 5.53 1.89
N PRO A 32 -5.82 5.63 2.07
CA PRO A 32 -6.64 6.48 1.22
C PRO A 32 -6.17 7.94 1.29
N PRO A 33 -6.25 8.70 0.20
CA PRO A 33 -5.88 10.11 0.19
C PRO A 33 -6.55 10.91 1.31
N GLY A 34 -5.78 11.75 2.00
CA GLY A 34 -6.24 12.55 3.15
C GLY A 34 -6.33 11.79 4.49
N ALA A 35 -6.05 10.48 4.53
CA ALA A 35 -6.03 9.71 5.77
C ALA A 35 -5.01 10.25 6.79
N ILE A 36 -3.81 10.61 6.35
CA ILE A 36 -2.77 11.10 7.26
C ILE A 36 -3.18 12.46 7.84
N ARG A 37 -3.76 13.35 7.04
CA ARG A 37 -4.27 14.65 7.51
C ARG A 37 -5.37 14.48 8.56
N ARG A 38 -6.26 13.51 8.38
CA ARG A 38 -7.26 13.15 9.40
C ARG A 38 -6.59 12.64 10.67
N GLN A 39 -5.60 11.75 10.58
CA GLN A 39 -4.87 11.27 11.75
C GLN A 39 -4.13 12.40 12.50
N VAL A 40 -3.56 13.38 11.77
CA VAL A 40 -2.96 14.60 12.33
C VAL A 40 -3.99 15.42 13.11
N ALA A 41 -5.13 15.73 12.48
CA ALA A 41 -6.17 16.54 13.10
C ALA A 41 -6.74 15.91 14.37
N TRP A 42 -6.64 14.58 14.49
CA TRP A 42 -7.11 13.80 15.64
C TRP A 42 -5.98 13.50 16.66
N GLY A 43 -4.77 14.05 16.48
CA GLY A 43 -3.66 13.90 17.41
C GLY A 43 -3.02 12.51 17.45
N ALA A 44 -3.25 11.66 16.43
CA ALA A 44 -2.88 10.24 16.42
C ALA A 44 -1.49 9.94 15.80
N ILE A 45 -0.65 10.94 15.53
CA ILE A 45 0.69 10.75 14.95
C ILE A 45 1.67 10.28 16.04
N GLY A 46 1.53 9.03 16.43
CA GLY A 46 2.46 8.30 17.31
C GLY A 46 2.93 7.02 16.63
N GLY A 47 3.65 7.16 15.51
CA GLY A 47 4.12 6.03 14.71
C GLY A 47 3.01 5.26 13.99
N ALA A 48 3.39 4.32 13.14
CA ALA A 48 2.44 3.49 12.39
C ALA A 48 1.54 2.62 13.29
N VAL A 49 1.76 2.61 14.62
CA VAL A 49 0.86 2.01 15.63
C VAL A 49 -0.18 3.02 16.14
N GLY A 50 0.14 4.31 16.31
CA GLY A 50 -0.85 5.35 16.68
C GLY A 50 -1.94 5.55 15.63
N ALA A 51 -1.58 5.38 14.35
CA ALA A 51 -2.51 5.33 13.22
C ALA A 51 -3.44 4.09 13.24
N LEU A 52 -3.07 3.02 13.96
CA LEU A 52 -3.90 1.81 14.10
C LEU A 52 -4.94 1.97 15.21
N THR A 53 -4.62 2.70 16.28
CA THR A 53 -5.52 2.90 17.43
C THR A 53 -6.54 4.02 17.19
N GLY A 54 -6.17 5.11 16.51
CA GLY A 54 -7.10 6.19 16.17
C GLY A 54 -8.20 5.76 15.18
N ASP A 55 -7.88 4.81 14.29
CA ASP A 55 -8.85 4.28 13.34
C ASP A 55 -9.85 3.31 13.98
N ALA A 56 -9.56 2.68 15.12
CA ALA A 56 -10.53 1.80 15.78
C ALA A 56 -11.84 2.52 16.18
N LEU A 57 -11.78 3.83 16.45
CA LEU A 57 -12.96 4.68 16.73
C LEU A 57 -13.59 5.27 15.45
N ALA A 58 -12.81 5.50 14.39
CA ALA A 58 -13.31 5.97 13.09
C ALA A 58 -13.91 4.83 12.22
N ASN A 59 -13.51 3.58 12.48
CA ASN A 59 -13.84 2.39 11.70
C ASN A 59 -15.29 1.88 11.86
N GLN A 60 -16.15 2.53 12.66
CA GLN A 60 -17.56 2.15 12.70
C GLN A 60 -18.35 2.59 11.45
N ARG A 61 -17.79 3.43 10.56
CA ARG A 61 -18.50 3.93 9.37
C ARG A 61 -18.02 3.41 8.02
N ILE A 62 -16.90 2.67 7.96
CA ILE A 62 -16.38 2.13 6.69
C ILE A 62 -16.41 0.60 6.79
N LYS A 63 -17.62 0.05 6.86
CA LYS A 63 -17.83 -1.37 6.64
C LYS A 63 -18.21 -1.58 5.18
N ASP A 64 -17.43 -2.47 4.58
CA ASP A 64 -17.74 -3.26 3.40
C ASP A 64 -17.78 -2.51 2.05
N SER A 65 -16.88 -2.95 1.16
CA SER A 65 -16.74 -2.59 -0.26
C SER A 65 -16.51 -1.11 -0.59
N GLU A 66 -15.35 -0.57 -0.22
CA GLU A 66 -14.76 0.54 -1.00
C GLU A 66 -13.97 -0.06 -2.18
N GLN A 67 -14.68 -0.61 -3.17
CA GLN A 67 -14.10 -0.71 -4.51
C GLN A 67 -13.88 0.71 -5.01
N ARG A 68 -12.73 0.99 -5.64
CA ARG A 68 -12.55 2.28 -6.29
C ARG A 68 -13.62 2.41 -7.38
N THR A 69 -14.35 3.51 -7.36
CA THR A 69 -15.18 3.92 -8.51
C THR A 69 -14.23 4.42 -9.58
N GLY A 70 -14.02 3.63 -10.62
CA GLY A 70 -13.06 3.92 -11.69
C GLY A 70 -13.27 3.01 -12.89
N GLU A 71 -12.38 3.13 -13.87
CA GLU A 71 -12.30 2.28 -15.06
C GLU A 71 -10.89 1.67 -15.13
N GLY A 72 -10.73 0.61 -15.92
CA GLY A 72 -9.42 -0.02 -16.13
C GLY A 72 -8.85 -0.73 -14.90
N ILE A 73 -7.53 -0.83 -14.82
CA ILE A 73 -6.80 -1.62 -13.80
C ILE A 73 -7.07 -1.13 -12.36
N THR A 74 -7.39 0.16 -12.19
CA THR A 74 -7.60 0.76 -10.87
C THR A 74 -8.78 0.17 -10.07
N VAL A 75 -9.74 -0.48 -10.73
CA VAL A 75 -10.93 -1.06 -10.07
C VAL A 75 -10.60 -2.29 -9.21
N GLU A 76 -9.50 -2.98 -9.53
CA GLU A 76 -9.02 -4.12 -8.77
C GLU A 76 -8.41 -3.69 -7.42
N ILE A 77 -7.98 -2.44 -7.33
CA ILE A 77 -7.31 -1.90 -6.16
C ILE A 77 -8.35 -1.39 -5.15
N PRO A 78 -8.32 -1.87 -3.89
CA PRO A 78 -9.23 -1.37 -2.87
C PRO A 78 -9.01 0.14 -2.61
N ALA A 79 -10.09 0.88 -2.38
CA ALA A 79 -10.00 2.30 -2.04
C ALA A 79 -9.53 2.53 -0.59
N GLY A 80 -9.58 1.49 0.24
CA GLY A 80 -9.14 1.49 1.63
C GLY A 80 -7.63 1.39 1.84
N LYS A 81 -7.22 1.10 3.08
CA LYS A 81 -5.83 0.85 3.43
C LYS A 81 -5.33 -0.46 2.81
N ALA A 82 -4.14 -0.43 2.22
CA ALA A 82 -3.53 -1.58 1.57
C ALA A 82 -2.06 -1.76 1.96
N VAL A 83 -1.63 -3.01 2.09
CA VAL A 83 -0.20 -3.36 2.11
C VAL A 83 0.17 -3.72 0.68
N LEU A 84 1.15 -3.01 0.13
CA LEU A 84 1.64 -3.24 -1.22
C LEU A 84 2.94 -4.02 -1.14
N GLY A 85 3.04 -5.11 -1.90
CA GLY A 85 4.25 -5.91 -2.07
C GLY A 85 4.69 -5.86 -3.52
N LEU A 86 5.94 -5.50 -3.77
CA LEU A 86 6.57 -5.60 -5.07
C LEU A 86 7.32 -6.93 -5.12
N SER A 87 6.88 -7.84 -5.98
CA SER A 87 7.55 -9.11 -6.21
C SER A 87 8.47 -9.06 -7.43
N THR A 88 9.14 -10.18 -7.71
CA THR A 88 9.91 -10.38 -8.94
C THR A 88 9.07 -10.27 -10.21
N GLN A 89 7.74 -10.41 -10.13
CA GLN A 89 6.86 -10.55 -11.30
C GLN A 89 5.71 -9.55 -11.33
N ARG A 90 5.25 -9.06 -10.17
CA ARG A 90 3.99 -8.30 -10.07
C ARG A 90 3.92 -7.43 -8.82
N LEU A 91 3.00 -6.47 -8.86
CA LEU A 91 2.53 -5.74 -7.69
C LEU A 91 1.40 -6.53 -7.03
N LEU A 92 1.62 -6.91 -5.78
CA LEU A 92 0.65 -7.57 -4.92
C LEU A 92 0.00 -6.53 -4.01
N VAL A 93 -1.33 -6.49 -4.00
CA VAL A 93 -2.12 -5.58 -3.17
C VAL A 93 -2.88 -6.40 -2.15
N PHE A 94 -2.50 -6.26 -0.88
CA PHE A 94 -3.16 -6.96 0.21
C PHE A 94 -4.03 -6.03 1.03
N GLY A 95 -5.15 -6.53 1.53
CA GLY A 95 -5.97 -5.84 2.51
C GLY A 95 -5.22 -5.63 3.81
N HIS A 96 -5.63 -4.65 4.61
CA HIS A 96 -5.02 -4.39 5.91
C HIS A 96 -5.98 -4.68 7.07
N SER A 97 -5.59 -5.54 7.99
CA SER A 97 -6.33 -5.80 9.22
C SER A 97 -6.01 -4.75 10.28
N ALA A 98 -6.94 -3.82 10.54
CA ALA A 98 -6.78 -2.80 11.58
C ALA A 98 -6.60 -3.38 13.00
N MET A 99 -7.20 -4.54 13.27
CA MET A 99 -7.11 -5.21 14.58
C MET A 99 -5.75 -5.84 14.84
N SER A 100 -5.11 -6.40 13.81
CA SER A 100 -3.84 -7.14 13.97
C SER A 100 -2.62 -6.42 13.39
N GLY A 101 -2.82 -5.35 12.61
CA GLY A 101 -1.77 -4.62 11.90
C GLY A 101 -1.07 -5.46 10.82
N ARG A 102 -1.73 -6.50 10.31
CA ARG A 102 -1.18 -7.49 9.35
C ARG A 102 -1.86 -7.36 7.97
N PRO A 103 -1.17 -7.74 6.89
CA PRO A 103 -1.80 -8.01 5.61
C PRO A 103 -2.90 -9.08 5.76
N LYS A 104 -3.97 -8.97 4.98
CA LYS A 104 -5.10 -9.91 4.98
C LYS A 104 -5.60 -10.10 3.55
N GLY A 105 -5.35 -11.30 3.00
CA GLY A 105 -5.83 -11.72 1.69
C GLY A 105 -5.24 -10.91 0.54
N LEU A 106 -5.02 -11.55 -0.59
CA LEU A 106 -4.66 -10.88 -1.82
C LEU A 106 -5.92 -10.24 -2.44
N ASN A 107 -5.92 -8.92 -2.57
CA ASN A 107 -7.01 -8.16 -3.19
C ASN A 107 -6.79 -7.99 -4.70
N ALA A 108 -5.55 -7.69 -5.11
CA ALA A 108 -5.19 -7.55 -6.52
C ALA A 108 -3.75 -8.02 -6.76
N SER A 109 -3.51 -8.47 -7.98
CA SER A 109 -2.21 -8.91 -8.47
C SER A 109 -2.03 -8.30 -9.86
N ILE A 110 -1.20 -7.26 -9.94
CA ILE A 110 -1.03 -6.47 -11.16
C ILE A 110 0.37 -6.76 -11.73
N PRO A 111 0.48 -7.36 -12.92
CA PRO A 111 1.78 -7.62 -13.54
C PRO A 111 2.60 -6.34 -13.72
N LEU A 112 3.92 -6.42 -13.55
CA LEU A 112 4.79 -5.22 -13.63
C LEU A 112 4.71 -4.53 -15.00
N GLU A 113 4.46 -5.28 -16.07
CA GLU A 113 4.30 -4.75 -17.42
C GLU A 113 3.06 -3.84 -17.56
N GLN A 114 2.07 -3.99 -16.70
CA GLN A 114 0.88 -3.14 -16.67
C GLN A 114 1.09 -1.84 -15.89
N ILE A 115 2.22 -1.72 -15.20
CA ILE A 115 2.58 -0.52 -14.42
C ILE A 115 3.50 0.35 -15.28
N GLN A 116 3.10 1.60 -15.48
CA GLN A 116 3.88 2.58 -16.20
C GLN A 116 4.89 3.28 -15.29
N SER A 117 4.46 3.78 -14.14
CA SER A 117 5.34 4.47 -13.17
C SER A 117 4.86 4.30 -11.74
N ILE A 118 5.80 4.45 -10.79
CA ILE A 118 5.53 4.61 -9.36
C ILE A 118 6.25 5.86 -8.87
N ASP A 119 5.49 6.92 -8.66
CA ASP A 119 6.00 8.23 -8.25
C ASP A 119 5.77 8.45 -6.76
N VAL A 120 6.81 8.83 -6.02
CA VAL A 120 6.76 9.05 -4.57
C VAL A 120 7.19 10.47 -4.23
N ASP A 121 6.25 11.26 -3.70
CA ASP A 121 6.52 12.56 -3.10
C ASP A 121 6.56 12.44 -1.58
N GLN A 122 7.75 12.59 -1.01
CA GLN A 122 7.95 12.59 0.44
C GLN A 122 7.71 13.98 1.05
N GLY A 123 6.46 14.44 1.01
CA GLY A 123 6.01 15.67 1.65
C GLY A 123 6.38 15.79 3.15
N LYS A 124 6.28 17.00 3.70
CA LYS A 124 6.68 17.30 5.09
C LYS A 124 5.79 16.61 6.15
N LEU A 125 4.49 16.49 5.88
CA LEU A 125 3.48 15.98 6.82
C LEU A 125 2.89 14.63 6.38
N ALA A 126 2.61 14.48 5.09
CA ALA A 126 2.13 13.26 4.47
C ALA A 126 2.90 13.09 3.16
N GLY A 127 3.41 11.89 2.92
CA GLY A 127 3.90 11.56 1.59
C GLY A 127 2.75 11.13 0.70
N LYS A 128 2.94 11.24 -0.61
CA LYS A 128 2.02 10.72 -1.62
C LYS A 128 2.75 9.73 -2.51
N MET A 129 2.05 8.67 -2.88
CA MET A 129 2.51 7.74 -3.89
C MET A 129 1.45 7.66 -4.97
N LEU A 130 1.85 7.81 -6.23
CA LEU A 130 1.02 7.67 -7.40
C LEU A 130 1.53 6.49 -8.22
N ILE A 131 0.68 5.51 -8.49
CA ILE A 131 0.99 4.43 -9.43
C ILE A 131 0.19 4.70 -10.69
N THR A 132 0.88 4.82 -11.82
CA THR A 132 0.27 5.04 -13.14
C THR A 132 0.32 3.72 -13.90
N PHE A 133 -0.77 3.35 -14.55
CA PHE A 133 -0.89 2.13 -15.34
C PHE A 133 -0.81 2.41 -16.84
N VAL A 134 -0.50 1.38 -17.62
CA VAL A 134 -0.35 1.49 -19.08
C VAL A 134 -1.66 1.84 -19.81
N ASP A 135 -2.81 1.60 -19.18
CA ASP A 135 -4.13 2.00 -19.69
C ASP A 135 -4.44 3.49 -19.46
N GLY A 136 -3.49 4.25 -18.91
CA GLY A 136 -3.59 5.68 -18.61
C GLY A 136 -4.30 5.98 -17.29
N THR A 137 -4.77 4.96 -16.57
CA THR A 137 -5.38 5.13 -15.25
C THR A 137 -4.31 5.28 -14.17
N SER A 138 -4.67 5.85 -13.02
CA SER A 138 -3.73 6.00 -11.90
C SER A 138 -4.42 5.89 -10.55
N VAL A 139 -3.62 5.50 -9.55
CA VAL A 139 -4.05 5.25 -8.19
C VAL A 139 -3.13 6.00 -7.24
N ASP A 140 -3.68 6.90 -6.44
CA ASP A 140 -2.96 7.62 -5.41
C ASP A 140 -3.15 7.02 -4.02
N PHE A 141 -2.11 7.12 -3.20
CA PHE A 141 -2.07 6.71 -1.81
C PHE A 141 -1.39 7.78 -0.96
N ASP A 142 -1.95 8.04 0.22
CA ASP A 142 -1.21 8.65 1.31
C ASP A 142 -0.24 7.61 1.90
N ILE A 143 1.01 8.02 2.13
CA ILE A 143 2.08 7.15 2.64
C ILE A 143 2.83 7.83 3.80
N VAL A 144 3.25 7.02 4.76
CA VAL A 144 4.14 7.45 5.86
C VAL A 144 5.59 7.12 5.52
N LYS A 145 6.52 8.05 5.81
CA LYS A 145 7.95 7.86 5.52
C LYS A 145 8.53 6.57 6.13
N THR A 146 7.99 6.15 7.27
CA THR A 146 8.44 4.96 8.01
C THR A 146 7.98 3.63 7.40
N ALA A 147 7.13 3.66 6.37
CA ALA A 147 6.67 2.47 5.64
C ALA A 147 7.56 2.13 4.43
N GLY A 148 8.69 2.83 4.24
CA GLY A 148 9.64 2.54 3.16
C GLY A 148 9.19 2.87 1.73
N PRO A 149 8.42 3.94 1.46
CA PRO A 149 7.91 4.20 0.11
C PRO A 149 8.99 4.57 -0.91
N GLY A 150 10.09 5.24 -0.50
CA GLY A 150 11.22 5.53 -1.39
C GLY A 150 11.89 4.25 -1.91
N PRO A 151 12.42 3.39 -1.00
CA PRO A 151 12.98 2.10 -1.39
C PRO A 151 12.04 1.21 -2.22
N PHE A 152 10.72 1.34 -2.00
CA PHE A 152 9.72 0.64 -2.81
C PHE A 152 9.69 1.13 -4.26
N ALA A 153 9.66 2.45 -4.49
CA ALA A 153 9.71 3.02 -5.83
C ALA A 153 11.08 2.76 -6.51
N ASP A 154 12.19 2.93 -5.76
CA ASP A 154 13.53 2.64 -6.26
C ASP A 154 13.65 1.19 -6.75
N LYS A 155 13.06 0.24 -6.00
CA LYS A 155 13.06 -1.18 -6.38
C LYS A 155 12.22 -1.46 -7.63
N PHE A 156 11.12 -0.74 -7.82
CA PHE A 156 10.34 -0.84 -9.05
C PHE A 156 11.13 -0.39 -10.27
N THR A 157 11.84 0.74 -10.18
CA THR A 157 12.72 1.22 -11.24
C THR A 157 13.87 0.24 -11.51
N GLU A 158 14.46 -0.36 -10.49
CA GLU A 158 15.49 -1.38 -10.65
C GLU A 158 14.98 -2.62 -11.43
N LEU A 159 13.76 -3.07 -11.12
CA LEU A 159 13.18 -4.26 -11.77
C LEU A 159 12.73 -4.03 -13.21
N THR A 160 12.20 -2.85 -13.49
CA THR A 160 11.57 -2.56 -14.79
C THR A 160 12.46 -1.77 -15.74
N GLY A 161 13.53 -1.15 -15.23
CA GLY A 161 14.40 -0.26 -15.99
C GLY A 161 13.73 1.04 -16.42
N ARG A 162 12.62 1.42 -15.76
CA ARG A 162 11.82 2.61 -16.05
C ARG A 162 11.82 3.59 -14.88
#